data_AF-A0A1L1PP68-F1
#
_entry.id   AF-A0A1L1PP68-F1
#
_cell.length_a   1.000
_cell.length_b   1.000
_cell.length_c   1.000
_cell.angle_alpha   90.00
_cell.angle_beta   90.00
_cell.angle_gamma   90.00
#
_symmetry.space_group_name_H-M   'P 1'
#
loop_
_entity.id
_entity.type
_entity.pdbx_description
1 polymer ?
#
loop_
_entity_poly.entity_id
_entity_poly.type
_entity_poly.pdbx_seq_one_letter_code
_entity_poly.pdbx_strand_id
1 'polypeptide(L)'
;MQQNPLPSSVTGIDSLIHAAGHHRPLAPGLPATDLAPLLDDVRDAMVAIYCDHDAQAAHRIEHARSLLRDQAGSSMAAWSLLEEAAFHLRLHHPWSALSALRQAGDALLMVRLDGGRA
;
A
#
# COMPACT_ATOMS: atom_id res chain seq x y z
N MET A 1 -16.18 38.45 -0.77
CA MET A 1 -15.43 37.73 0.28
C MET A 1 -15.01 36.39 -0.28
N GLN A 2 -13.71 36.10 -0.11
CA GLN A 2 -12.99 34.82 -0.10
C GLN A 2 -13.21 33.73 -1.17
N GLN A 3 -12.04 33.29 -1.65
CA GLN A 3 -11.72 32.08 -2.42
C GLN A 3 -11.94 30.81 -1.58
N ASN A 4 -12.26 29.68 -2.22
CA ASN A 4 -11.43 28.46 -2.15
C ASN A 4 -11.88 27.43 -3.20
N PRO A 5 -11.02 26.99 -4.13
CA PRO A 5 -11.25 25.83 -4.99
C PRO A 5 -10.79 24.54 -4.28
N LEU A 6 -11.40 23.40 -4.63
CA LEU A 6 -10.84 22.03 -4.73
C LEU A 6 -11.96 21.01 -4.47
N PRO A 7 -11.99 19.91 -5.25
CA PRO A 7 -11.79 18.65 -4.57
C PRO A 7 -10.51 17.99 -5.07
N SER A 8 -9.59 17.85 -4.12
CA SER A 8 -8.89 16.61 -3.82
C SER A 8 -8.42 15.81 -5.04
N SER A 9 -7.18 16.10 -5.42
CA SER A 9 -6.26 15.23 -6.14
C SER A 9 -6.58 13.74 -5.92
N VAL A 10 -7.25 13.13 -6.90
CA VAL A 10 -7.42 11.68 -7.02
C VAL A 10 -6.09 11.10 -7.51
N THR A 11 -5.08 11.18 -6.65
CA THR A 11 -3.78 10.54 -6.86
C THR A 11 -3.65 9.37 -5.91
N GLY A 12 -4.66 8.49 -5.92
CA GLY A 12 -4.59 7.19 -5.25
C GLY A 12 -3.83 6.17 -6.11
N ILE A 13 -3.75 4.92 -5.63
CA ILE A 13 -3.05 3.78 -6.26
C ILE A 13 -3.34 3.58 -7.76
N ASP A 14 -4.44 4.09 -8.31
CA ASP A 14 -4.66 4.14 -9.77
C ASP A 14 -3.50 4.82 -10.51
N SER A 15 -2.85 5.81 -9.88
CA SER A 15 -1.63 6.43 -10.40
C SER A 15 -0.43 5.49 -10.37
N LEU A 16 -0.34 4.55 -9.42
CA LEU A 16 0.75 3.57 -9.36
C LEU A 16 0.64 2.48 -10.42
N ILE A 17 -0.57 2.17 -10.87
CA ILE A 17 -0.79 1.26 -12.01
C ILE A 17 -0.29 1.89 -13.32
N HIS A 18 -0.20 3.24 -13.40
CA HIS A 18 0.34 3.97 -14.55
C HIS A 18 1.74 4.58 -14.34
N ALA A 19 2.23 4.66 -13.11
CA ALA A 19 3.51 5.30 -12.77
C ALA A 19 4.70 4.34 -12.75
N ALA A 20 4.65 3.22 -13.49
CA ALA A 20 5.76 2.28 -13.65
C ALA A 20 6.99 2.85 -14.41
N GLY A 21 7.15 4.18 -14.50
CA GLY A 21 8.08 4.82 -15.45
C GLY A 21 9.15 5.74 -14.89
N HIS A 22 9.05 6.32 -13.68
CA HIS A 22 9.98 7.39 -13.30
C HIS A 22 10.49 7.31 -11.86
N HIS A 23 11.68 6.72 -11.71
CA HIS A 23 12.52 6.90 -10.52
C HIS A 23 13.00 8.35 -10.45
N ARG A 24 12.52 9.11 -9.46
CA ARG A 24 13.09 10.42 -9.09
C ARG A 24 14.13 10.20 -7.99
N PRO A 25 15.38 10.68 -8.13
CA PRO A 25 16.36 10.57 -7.05
C PRO A 25 15.99 11.56 -5.94
N LEU A 26 15.68 11.04 -4.75
CA LEU A 26 15.58 11.82 -3.52
C LEU A 26 16.97 11.96 -2.88
N ALA A 27 17.27 13.15 -2.37
CA ALA A 27 18.55 13.52 -1.76
C ALA A 27 18.88 12.66 -0.52
N PRO A 28 20.17 12.44 -0.21
CA PRO A 28 20.58 11.60 0.91
C PRO A 28 20.50 12.39 2.21
N GLY A 29 19.41 12.19 2.95
CA GLY A 29 19.24 12.72 4.30
C GLY A 29 18.11 11.97 4.99
N LEU A 30 18.46 11.24 6.05
CA LEU A 30 17.65 10.31 6.85
C LEU A 30 17.39 8.94 6.19
N PRO A 31 17.49 7.82 6.95
CA PRO A 31 16.98 6.54 6.49
C PRO A 31 15.45 6.64 6.47
N ALA A 32 14.90 7.17 5.38
CA ALA A 32 13.49 7.03 5.08
C ALA A 32 13.20 5.53 5.08
N THR A 33 12.25 5.10 5.92
CA THR A 33 11.79 3.71 5.91
C THR A 33 11.47 3.32 4.47
N ASP A 34 12.20 2.34 3.93
CA ASP A 34 12.00 1.91 2.55
C ASP A 34 10.72 1.08 2.45
N LEU A 35 9.62 1.77 2.16
CA LEU A 35 8.31 1.16 1.96
C LEU A 35 8.13 0.58 0.54
N ALA A 36 9.13 0.67 -0.35
CA ALA A 36 9.00 0.19 -1.73
C ALA A 36 8.68 -1.31 -1.81
N PRO A 37 9.43 -2.21 -1.14
CA PRO A 37 9.12 -3.64 -1.20
C PRO A 37 7.73 -3.97 -0.65
N LEU A 38 7.28 -3.23 0.36
CA LEU A 38 5.97 -3.39 0.96
C LEU A 38 4.84 -2.99 0.00
N LEU A 39 5.00 -1.86 -0.70
CA LEU A 39 4.05 -1.39 -1.71
C LEU A 39 4.03 -2.32 -2.94
N ASP A 40 5.18 -2.88 -3.32
CA ASP A 40 5.26 -3.86 -4.40
C ASP A 40 4.50 -5.14 -4.05
N ASP A 41 4.63 -5.66 -2.83
CA ASP A 41 3.85 -6.83 -2.41
C ASP A 41 2.34 -6.56 -2.35
N VAL A 42 1.92 -5.36 -1.91
CA VAL A 42 0.50 -4.97 -1.95
C VAL A 42 -0.01 -4.94 -3.39
N ARG A 43 0.76 -4.36 -4.32
CA ARG A 43 0.40 -4.32 -5.74
C ARG A 43 0.32 -5.73 -6.34
N ASP A 44 1.33 -6.56 -6.08
CA ASP A 44 1.40 -7.92 -6.60
C ASP A 44 0.29 -8.81 -6.03
N ALA A 45 -0.11 -8.60 -4.76
CA ALA A 45 -1.28 -9.27 -4.17
C ALA A 45 -2.57 -8.87 -4.87
N MET A 46 -2.77 -7.58 -5.18
CA MET A 46 -3.94 -7.12 -5.94
C MET A 46 -4.00 -7.76 -7.33
N VAL A 47 -2.87 -7.79 -8.05
CA VAL A 47 -2.77 -8.44 -9.36
C VAL A 47 -3.08 -9.94 -9.25
N ALA A 48 -2.54 -10.62 -8.25
CA ALA A 48 -2.81 -12.04 -8.03
C ALA A 48 -4.29 -12.32 -7.79
N ILE A 49 -5.01 -11.48 -7.03
CA ILE A 49 -6.46 -11.62 -6.84
C ILE A 49 -7.21 -11.41 -8.17
N TYR A 50 -6.83 -10.40 -8.97
CA TYR A 50 -7.44 -10.19 -10.29
C TYR A 50 -7.22 -11.36 -11.26
N CYS A 51 -6.16 -12.14 -11.07
CA CYS A 51 -5.84 -13.31 -11.87
C CYS A 51 -6.29 -14.63 -11.23
N ASP A 52 -7.14 -14.60 -10.21
CA ASP A 52 -7.61 -15.79 -9.47
C ASP A 52 -6.49 -16.66 -8.86
N HIS A 53 -5.36 -16.04 -8.49
CA HIS A 53 -4.21 -16.69 -7.86
C HIS A 53 -4.17 -16.48 -6.34
N ASP A 54 -5.19 -16.99 -5.63
CA ASP A 54 -5.36 -16.80 -4.17
C ASP A 54 -4.13 -17.19 -3.34
N ALA A 55 -3.45 -18.29 -3.68
CA ALA A 55 -2.26 -18.75 -2.96
C ALA A 55 -1.08 -17.76 -3.10
N GLN A 56 -0.93 -17.16 -4.28
CA GLN A 56 0.08 -16.15 -4.54
C GLN A 56 -0.26 -14.85 -3.82
N ALA A 57 -1.53 -14.44 -3.86
CA ALA A 57 -2.02 -13.27 -3.11
C ALA A 57 -1.76 -13.44 -1.61
N ALA A 58 -2.08 -14.59 -1.04
CA ALA A 58 -1.85 -14.89 0.37
C ALA A 58 -0.37 -14.82 0.75
N HIS A 59 0.50 -15.37 -0.11
CA HIS A 59 1.94 -15.31 0.09
C HIS A 59 2.46 -13.86 0.10
N ARG A 60 2.01 -13.03 -0.85
CA ARG A 60 2.36 -11.60 -0.92
C ARG A 60 1.89 -10.82 0.31
N ILE A 61 0.66 -11.07 0.77
CA ILE A 61 0.10 -10.42 1.97
C ILE A 61 0.90 -10.80 3.22
N GLU A 62 1.28 -12.06 3.37
CA GLU A 62 2.09 -12.52 4.50
C GLU A 62 3.50 -11.90 4.47
N HIS A 63 4.12 -11.84 3.29
CA HIS A 63 5.44 -11.21 3.15
C HIS A 63 5.38 -9.72 3.48
N ALA A 64 4.35 -9.02 2.98
CA ALA A 64 4.11 -7.62 3.33
C ALA A 64 3.95 -7.43 4.85
N ARG A 65 3.18 -8.29 5.52
CA ARG A 65 3.07 -8.26 6.98
C ARG A 65 4.42 -8.44 7.65
N SER A 66 5.23 -9.42 7.26
CA SER A 66 6.58 -9.59 7.83
C SER A 66 7.42 -8.32 7.68
N LEU A 67 7.46 -7.74 6.48
CA LEU A 67 8.20 -6.51 6.21
C LEU A 67 7.72 -5.35 7.09
N LEU A 68 6.41 -5.18 7.24
CA LEU A 68 5.84 -4.09 8.04
C LEU A 68 6.13 -4.27 9.54
N ARG A 69 6.13 -5.52 10.03
CA ARG A 69 6.51 -5.85 11.41
C ARG A 69 7.97 -5.52 11.69
N ASP A 70 8.85 -5.87 10.75
CA ASP A 70 10.30 -5.65 10.87
C ASP A 70 10.66 -4.15 10.83
N GLN A 71 9.78 -3.33 10.24
CA GLN A 71 9.89 -1.86 10.20
C GLN A 71 9.31 -1.15 11.45
N ALA A 72 9.25 -1.85 12.59
CA ALA A 72 8.98 -1.35 13.95
C ALA A 72 8.02 -0.15 14.04
N GLY A 73 6.76 -0.34 13.64
CA GLY A 73 5.67 0.61 13.93
C GLY A 73 5.36 1.63 12.82
N SER A 74 5.80 1.40 11.59
CA SER A 74 5.58 2.35 10.48
C SER A 74 4.10 2.64 10.20
N SER A 75 3.17 1.69 10.41
CA SER A 75 1.72 1.98 10.34
C SER A 75 0.85 0.88 10.93
N MET A 76 0.22 1.14 12.07
CA MET A 76 -0.80 0.24 12.65
C MET A 76 -2.03 0.11 11.74
N ALA A 77 -2.37 1.19 11.01
CA ALA A 77 -3.48 1.18 10.06
C ALA A 77 -3.21 0.22 8.90
N ALA A 78 -2.02 0.30 8.28
CA ALA A 78 -1.65 -0.61 7.20
C ALA A 78 -1.60 -2.07 7.68
N TRP A 79 -1.10 -2.30 8.91
CA TRP A 79 -1.11 -3.65 9.50
C TRP A 79 -2.52 -4.21 9.62
N SER A 80 -3.45 -3.46 10.20
CA SER A 80 -4.84 -3.88 10.35
C SER A 80 -5.51 -4.19 9.00
N LEU A 81 -5.20 -3.42 7.96
CA LEU A 81 -5.77 -3.60 6.63
C LEU A 81 -5.18 -4.82 5.90
N LEU A 82 -3.90 -5.13 6.12
CA LEU A 82 -3.29 -6.37 5.62
C LEU A 82 -3.86 -7.62 6.31
N GLU A 83 -4.17 -7.54 7.61
CA GLU A 83 -4.89 -8.61 8.32
C GLU A 83 -6.30 -8.82 7.77
N GLU A 84 -7.04 -7.72 7.54
CA GLU A 84 -8.39 -7.78 6.97
C GLU A 84 -8.37 -8.38 5.55
N ALA A 85 -7.39 -7.99 4.73
CA ALA A 85 -7.19 -8.58 3.41
C ALA A 85 -6.93 -10.09 3.49
N ALA A 86 -6.04 -10.53 4.38
CA ALA A 86 -5.76 -11.95 4.60
C ALA A 86 -7.00 -12.70 5.09
N PHE A 87 -7.80 -12.10 5.96
CA PHE A 87 -9.06 -12.66 6.46
C PHE A 87 -10.05 -12.87 5.31
N HIS A 88 -10.30 -11.85 4.49
CA HIS A 88 -11.21 -11.96 3.35
C HIS A 88 -10.74 -12.95 2.29
N LEU A 89 -9.43 -13.04 2.06
CA LEU A 89 -8.87 -14.01 1.11
C LEU A 89 -9.13 -15.45 1.57
N ARG A 90 -8.99 -15.75 2.87
CA ARG A 90 -9.33 -17.08 3.44
C ARG A 90 -10.81 -17.43 3.32
N LEU A 91 -11.68 -16.42 3.24
CA LEU A 91 -13.12 -16.60 3.04
C LEU A 91 -13.53 -16.61 1.56
N HIS A 92 -12.57 -16.55 0.63
CA HIS A 92 -12.83 -16.42 -0.81
C HIS A 92 -13.71 -15.20 -1.13
N HIS A 93 -13.46 -14.08 -0.46
CA HIS A 93 -14.11 -12.78 -0.70
C HIS A 93 -13.14 -11.82 -1.43
N PRO A 94 -12.85 -12.04 -2.72
CA PRO A 94 -11.77 -11.35 -3.43
C PRO A 94 -11.98 -9.83 -3.51
N TRP A 95 -13.21 -9.36 -3.68
CA TRP A 95 -13.52 -7.93 -3.74
C TRP A 95 -13.29 -7.21 -2.41
N SER A 96 -13.62 -7.86 -1.30
CA SER A 96 -13.36 -7.31 0.03
C SER A 96 -11.86 -7.31 0.35
N ALA A 97 -11.15 -8.37 -0.05
CA ALA A 97 -9.69 -8.43 0.06
C ALA A 97 -9.00 -7.32 -0.77
N LEU A 98 -9.45 -7.09 -2.01
CA LEU A 98 -8.97 -6.00 -2.86
C LEU A 98 -9.21 -4.62 -2.25
N SER A 99 -10.39 -4.39 -1.67
CA SER A 99 -10.71 -3.13 -0.99
C SER A 99 -9.78 -2.88 0.19
N ALA A 100 -9.52 -3.90 1.01
CA ALA A 100 -8.60 -3.82 2.14
C ALA A 100 -7.15 -3.56 1.68
N LEU A 101 -6.68 -4.24 0.62
CA LEU A 101 -5.35 -4.01 0.05
C LEU A 101 -5.17 -2.59 -0.49
N ARG A 102 -6.20 -2.05 -1.16
CA ARG A 102 -6.18 -0.68 -1.66
C ARG A 102 -6.01 0.32 -0.51
N GLN A 103 -6.81 0.16 0.55
CA GLN A 103 -6.69 0.99 1.75
C GLN A 103 -5.34 0.82 2.43
N ALA A 104 -4.77 -0.41 2.45
CA ALA A 104 -3.45 -0.66 3.03
C ALA A 104 -2.37 0.12 2.26
N GLY A 105 -2.39 0.07 0.93
CA GLY A 105 -1.46 0.83 0.10
C GLY A 105 -1.59 2.35 0.31
N ASP A 106 -2.81 2.88 0.42
CA ASP A 106 -3.04 4.30 0.71
C ASP A 106 -2.47 4.69 2.09
N ALA A 107 -2.66 3.86 3.12
CA ALA A 107 -2.10 4.08 4.45
C ALA A 107 -0.55 4.09 4.45
N LEU A 108 0.08 3.23 3.65
CA LEU A 108 1.54 3.20 3.49
C LEU A 108 2.08 4.42 2.74
N LEU A 109 1.36 4.89 1.72
CA LEU A 109 1.73 6.11 1.01
C LEU A 109 1.65 7.34 1.92
N MET A 110 0.64 7.42 2.80
CA MET A 110 0.54 8.51 3.78
C MET A 110 1.76 8.54 4.72
N VAL A 111 2.21 7.38 5.20
CA VAL A 111 3.40 7.27 6.05
C VAL A 111 4.65 7.75 5.33
N ARG A 112 4.80 7.38 4.05
CA ARG A 112 5.91 7.86 3.20
C ARG A 112 5.90 9.38 3.05
N LEU A 113 4.71 9.99 2.91
CA LEU A 113 4.57 11.44 2.77
C LEU A 113 4.84 12.18 4.08
N ASP A 114 4.38 11.65 5.22
CA ASP A 114 4.59 12.25 6.53
C ASP A 114 6.07 12.16 6.97
N GLY A 115 6.75 11.04 6.67
CA GLY A 115 8.18 10.86 6.92
C GLY A 115 9.10 11.78 6.09
N GLY A 116 8.59 12.38 5.01
CA GLY A 116 9.33 13.31 4.15
C GLY A 116 9.17 14.80 4.52
N ARG A 117 8.39 15.13 5.57
CA ARG A 117 8.12 16.51 6.01
C ARG A 117 8.83 16.90 7.32
N ALA A 118 9.63 16.02 7.89
CA ALA A 118 10.47 16.28 9.07
C ALA A 118 11.90 16.67 8.67
#